data_AF-A0A937T270-F1
#
_entry.id   AF-A0A937T270-F1
#
_cell.length_a   1.000
_cell.length_b   1.000
_cell.length_c   1.000
_cell.angle_alpha   90.00
_cell.angle_beta   90.00
_cell.angle_gamma   90.00
#
_symmetry.space_group_name_H-M   'P 1'
#
loop_
_entity.id
_entity.type
_entity.pdbx_description
1 polymer ?
#
loop_
_entity_poly.entity_id
_entity_poly.type
_entity_poly.pdbx_seq_one_letter_code
_entity_poly.pdbx_strand_id
1 'polypeptide(L)'
;MRRIVLCHTCSRRYDASKKEPGWRFHCRCGEELTVEVSESHTAEVVRCSSCGGPREKGVNRCGFCGADFTIHERDLNTVCPECFARVSDRAKHCCQCGTRLAAEEYAGQETEFACPVCGDETHLASRPLGQEKVNILECPLCAGLWLGHEAFDQLRDRVKRQGVRPGEATVPQSKPQPARQQKGPRYRACAHCGKLMQRRAYGQGSGVIIDTCRDHGIWFDAEELQHILAWILKGGQEKKPLGRQQESPHVSKEPIFGPRMGPGDSTIGDGSCFDFGFSDPDRPDLLTALVGEVAEGLFGLFKR
;
A
#
# COMPACT_ATOMS: atom_id res chain seq x y z
N MET A 1 6.92 -23.34 -8.87
CA MET A 1 7.81 -23.56 -7.73
C MET A 1 7.28 -22.71 -6.60
N ARG A 2 6.81 -23.31 -5.50
CA ARG A 2 6.36 -22.52 -4.35
C ARG A 2 7.59 -22.08 -3.55
N ARG A 3 7.71 -20.79 -3.27
CA ARG A 3 8.84 -20.23 -2.51
C ARG A 3 8.33 -19.73 -1.16
N ILE A 4 8.84 -20.31 -0.08
CA ILE A 4 8.45 -19.96 1.28
C ILE A 4 9.62 -19.24 1.93
N VAL A 5 9.38 -18.05 2.47
CA VAL A 5 10.35 -17.29 3.25
C VAL A 5 9.94 -17.34 4.72
N LEU A 6 10.88 -17.71 5.59
CA LEU A 6 10.70 -17.77 7.03
C LEU A 6 11.21 -16.47 7.66
N CYS A 7 10.43 -15.91 8.58
CA CYS A 7 10.90 -14.88 9.49
C CYS A 7 11.63 -15.53 10.67
N HIS A 8 12.89 -15.16 10.94
CA HIS A 8 13.66 -15.77 12.02
C HIS A 8 13.25 -15.25 13.40
N THR A 9 12.68 -14.05 13.46
CA THR A 9 12.25 -13.40 14.72
C THR A 9 10.93 -13.95 15.25
N CYS A 10 9.93 -14.14 14.37
CA CYS A 10 8.58 -14.57 14.79
C CYS A 10 8.12 -15.89 14.16
N SER A 11 8.99 -16.57 13.39
CA SER A 11 8.74 -17.86 12.74
C SER A 11 7.53 -17.90 11.79
N ARG A 12 7.00 -16.73 11.39
CA ARG A 12 5.97 -16.61 10.34
C ARG A 12 6.53 -17.04 8.99
N ARG A 13 5.65 -17.58 8.16
CA ARG A 13 5.99 -18.09 6.83
C ARG A 13 5.20 -17.36 5.77
N TYR A 14 5.92 -16.80 4.81
CA TYR A 14 5.39 -16.03 3.71
C TYR A 14 5.47 -16.80 2.40
N ASP A 15 4.38 -16.78 1.63
CA ASP A 15 4.42 -17.21 0.24
C ASP A 15 4.98 -16.09 -0.64
N ALA A 16 6.21 -16.30 -1.12
CA ALA A 16 6.94 -15.41 -2.01
C ALA A 16 7.07 -15.99 -3.43
N SER A 17 6.19 -16.92 -3.81
CA SER A 17 6.26 -17.61 -5.12
C SER A 17 6.09 -16.66 -6.31
N LYS A 18 5.48 -15.49 -6.10
CA LYS A 18 5.29 -14.43 -7.11
C LYS A 18 6.39 -13.36 -7.10
N LYS A 19 7.48 -13.57 -6.35
CA LYS A 19 8.55 -12.58 -6.18
C LYS A 19 9.86 -13.13 -6.70
N GLU A 20 10.67 -12.27 -7.30
CA GLU A 20 11.99 -12.65 -7.80
C GLU A 20 12.99 -12.86 -6.66
N PRO A 21 14.01 -13.71 -6.83
CA PRO A 21 15.11 -13.78 -5.86
C PRO A 21 15.81 -12.43 -5.71
N GLY A 22 16.23 -12.10 -4.49
CA GLY A 22 16.75 -10.79 -4.11
C GLY A 22 15.69 -9.77 -3.72
N TRP A 23 14.40 -10.05 -3.96
CA TRP A 23 13.31 -9.17 -3.51
C TRP A 23 13.26 -9.10 -1.99
N ARG A 24 13.14 -7.89 -1.43
CA ARG A 24 13.11 -7.62 0.02
C ARG A 24 11.73 -7.16 0.45
N PHE A 25 11.31 -7.56 1.65
CA PHE A 25 10.05 -7.13 2.24
C PHE A 25 10.04 -7.26 3.76
N HIS A 26 9.14 -6.54 4.42
CA HIS A 26 8.99 -6.63 5.87
C HIS A 26 8.01 -7.73 6.30
N CYS A 27 8.47 -8.52 7.26
CA CYS A 27 7.59 -9.33 8.09
C CYS A 27 6.67 -8.43 8.91
N ARG A 28 5.51 -8.95 9.31
CA ARG A 28 4.59 -8.27 10.22
C ARG A 28 5.19 -7.91 11.59
N CYS A 29 6.26 -8.59 12.00
CA CYS A 29 7.00 -8.25 13.22
C CYS A 29 8.05 -7.14 13.02
N GLY A 30 8.27 -6.67 11.79
CA GLY A 30 9.25 -5.64 11.44
C GLY A 30 10.63 -6.16 11.03
N GLU A 31 10.86 -7.47 11.00
CA GLU A 31 12.09 -8.03 10.41
C GLU A 31 12.05 -7.88 8.90
N GLU A 32 13.12 -7.37 8.31
CA GLU A 32 13.29 -7.34 6.86
C GLU A 32 13.76 -8.71 6.35
N LEU A 33 13.03 -9.26 5.39
CA LEU A 33 13.26 -10.58 4.81
C LEU A 33 13.68 -10.43 3.35
N THR A 34 14.55 -11.33 2.89
CA THR A 34 14.99 -11.41 1.50
C THR A 34 14.53 -12.72 0.89
N VAL A 35 14.04 -12.67 -0.35
CA VAL A 35 13.69 -13.86 -1.13
C VAL A 35 14.98 -14.49 -1.65
N GLU A 36 15.43 -15.56 -1.02
CA GLU A 36 16.68 -16.23 -1.41
C GLU A 36 16.44 -17.34 -2.45
N VAL A 37 17.47 -17.60 -3.27
CA VAL A 37 17.57 -18.85 -4.03
C VAL A 37 18.20 -19.88 -3.09
N SER A 38 17.47 -20.97 -2.82
CA SER A 38 18.00 -22.09 -2.04
C SER A 38 18.36 -23.26 -2.95
N GLU A 39 19.58 -23.79 -2.78
CA GLU A 39 19.95 -25.09 -3.33
C GLU A 39 19.25 -26.19 -2.51
N SER A 40 18.60 -27.12 -3.21
CA SER A 40 17.75 -28.11 -2.58
C SER A 40 18.38 -29.50 -2.58
N HIS A 41 18.10 -30.30 -1.56
CA HIS A 41 18.48 -31.72 -1.52
C HIS A 41 17.27 -32.66 -1.38
N THR A 42 17.50 -33.95 -1.57
CA THR A 42 16.47 -34.99 -1.44
C THR A 42 16.35 -35.44 0.01
N ALA A 43 15.13 -35.57 0.51
CA ALA A 43 14.87 -36.05 1.86
C ALA A 43 15.34 -37.51 2.05
N GLU A 44 16.18 -37.75 3.07
CA GLU A 44 16.63 -39.08 3.47
C GLU A 44 15.59 -39.82 4.34
N VAL A 45 14.79 -39.06 5.08
CA VAL A 45 13.72 -39.53 5.96
C VAL A 45 12.41 -38.93 5.46
N VAL A 46 11.39 -39.76 5.27
CA VAL A 46 10.10 -39.29 4.75
C VAL A 46 9.07 -39.31 5.87
N ARG A 47 8.54 -38.14 6.23
CA ARG A 47 7.38 -37.92 7.10
C ARG A 47 6.14 -37.63 6.27
N CYS A 48 4.98 -37.74 6.89
CA CYS A 48 3.72 -37.36 6.26
C CYS A 48 3.71 -35.85 5.94
N SER A 49 3.59 -35.51 4.65
CA SER A 49 3.49 -34.12 4.18
C SER A 49 2.22 -33.40 4.64
N SER A 50 1.19 -34.14 5.06
CA SER A 50 -0.09 -33.60 5.55
C SER A 50 -0.04 -33.22 7.03
N CYS A 51 0.45 -34.09 7.90
CA CYS A 51 0.41 -33.90 9.36
C CYS A 51 1.77 -33.86 10.05
N GLY A 52 2.88 -34.15 9.35
CA GLY A 52 4.22 -34.24 9.93
C GLY A 52 4.51 -35.54 10.69
N GLY A 53 3.54 -36.45 10.78
CA GLY A 53 3.68 -37.73 11.48
C GLY A 53 4.76 -38.63 10.85
N PRO A 54 5.45 -39.47 11.65
CA PRO A 54 6.44 -40.40 11.15
C PRO A 54 5.81 -41.41 10.18
N ARG A 55 6.56 -41.80 9.16
CA ARG A 55 6.14 -42.81 8.18
C ARG A 55 6.78 -44.15 8.51
N GLU A 56 5.95 -45.18 8.59
CA GLU A 56 6.42 -46.56 8.67
C GLU A 56 6.82 -47.06 7.27
N LYS A 57 7.75 -48.03 7.21
CA LYS A 57 8.18 -48.58 5.92
C LYS A 57 7.03 -49.40 5.30
N GLY A 58 6.84 -49.26 3.98
CA GLY A 58 5.89 -50.07 3.22
C GLY A 58 4.42 -49.67 3.34
N VAL A 59 4.06 -48.67 4.16
CA VAL A 59 2.69 -48.16 4.22
C VAL A 59 2.43 -47.10 3.13
N ASN A 60 1.22 -47.12 2.58
CA ASN A 60 0.74 -46.16 1.59
C ASN A 60 -0.23 -45.12 2.17
N ARG A 61 -0.56 -45.21 3.46
CA ARG A 61 -1.39 -44.25 4.19
C ARG A 61 -0.76 -43.91 5.54
N CYS A 62 -0.91 -42.67 5.96
CA CYS A 62 -0.44 -42.24 7.27
C CYS A 62 -1.32 -42.82 8.38
N GLY A 63 -0.73 -43.55 9.32
CA GLY A 63 -1.44 -44.09 10.49
C GLY A 63 -2.00 -43.03 11.44
N PHE A 64 -1.51 -41.78 11.37
CA PHE A 64 -1.95 -40.68 12.25
C PHE A 64 -3.15 -39.91 11.68
N CYS A 65 -3.09 -39.52 10.40
CA CYS A 65 -4.11 -38.64 9.79
C CYS A 65 -4.83 -39.28 8.58
N GLY A 66 -4.50 -40.52 8.21
CA GLY A 66 -5.14 -41.24 7.10
C GLY A 66 -4.82 -40.71 5.70
N ALA A 67 -3.88 -39.76 5.55
CA ALA A 67 -3.51 -39.23 4.25
C ALA A 67 -2.75 -40.28 3.42
N ASP A 68 -3.09 -40.39 2.13
CA ASP A 68 -2.38 -41.27 1.21
C ASP A 68 -0.99 -40.69 0.88
N PHE A 69 0.04 -41.55 0.90
CA PHE A 69 1.41 -41.20 0.53
C PHE A 69 1.66 -41.26 -0.97
N THR A 70 0.69 -41.74 -1.75
CA THR A 70 0.84 -41.90 -3.20
C THR A 70 0.36 -40.66 -3.94
N ILE A 71 1.09 -40.28 -4.99
CA ILE A 71 0.84 -39.17 -5.93
C ILE A 71 1.28 -37.77 -5.42
N HIS A 72 1.07 -37.42 -4.14
CA HIS A 72 1.41 -36.10 -3.59
C HIS A 72 2.90 -35.85 -3.29
N GLU A 73 3.80 -36.80 -3.55
CA GLU A 73 5.25 -36.64 -3.32
C GLU A 73 6.04 -36.49 -4.63
N ARG A 74 5.36 -36.35 -5.78
CA ARG A 74 6.02 -36.17 -7.09
C ARG A 74 6.15 -34.72 -7.54
N ASP A 75 5.36 -33.81 -6.97
CA ASP A 75 5.38 -32.38 -7.23
C ASP A 75 6.39 -31.64 -6.33
N LEU A 76 7.64 -32.14 -6.29
CA LEU A 76 8.75 -31.66 -5.46
C LEU A 76 9.33 -30.32 -5.93
N ASN A 77 8.46 -29.32 -6.11
CA ASN A 77 8.79 -27.99 -6.62
C ASN A 77 8.78 -26.92 -5.52
N THR A 78 8.79 -27.32 -4.25
CA THR A 78 8.97 -26.42 -3.11
C THR A 78 10.26 -26.77 -2.39
N VAL A 79 10.96 -25.79 -1.85
CA VAL A 79 12.12 -25.98 -0.97
C VAL A 79 11.74 -25.59 0.45
N CYS A 80 12.00 -26.48 1.41
CA CYS A 80 11.80 -26.16 2.83
C CYS A 80 12.78 -25.06 3.27
N PRO A 81 12.32 -23.97 3.91
CA PRO A 81 13.22 -22.88 4.32
C PRO A 81 14.13 -23.23 5.51
N GLU A 82 13.83 -24.31 6.26
CA GLU A 82 14.63 -24.72 7.43
C GLU A 82 15.73 -25.71 7.08
N CYS A 83 15.38 -26.72 6.28
CA CYS A 83 16.28 -27.83 5.98
C CYS A 83 16.60 -27.96 4.51
N PHE A 84 16.04 -27.12 3.62
CA PHE A 84 16.31 -27.14 2.18
C PHE A 84 15.96 -28.45 1.45
N ALA A 85 15.25 -29.38 2.11
CA ALA A 85 14.71 -30.56 1.43
C ALA A 85 13.64 -30.14 0.40
N ARG A 86 13.64 -30.80 -0.76
CA ARG A 86 12.54 -30.68 -1.73
C ARG A 86 11.28 -31.31 -1.19
N VAL A 87 10.16 -30.59 -1.30
CA VAL A 87 8.85 -30.99 -0.78
C VAL A 87 7.77 -30.68 -1.81
N SER A 88 6.63 -31.36 -1.67
CA SER A 88 5.45 -31.12 -2.49
C SER A 88 4.96 -29.68 -2.35
N ASP A 89 4.49 -29.09 -3.46
CA ASP A 89 3.80 -27.78 -3.44
C ASP A 89 2.58 -27.76 -2.52
N ARG A 90 1.95 -28.92 -2.33
CA ARG A 90 0.77 -29.11 -1.47
C ARG A 90 1.10 -29.50 -0.03
N ALA A 91 2.39 -29.68 0.30
CA ALA A 91 2.81 -30.08 1.63
C ALA A 91 2.43 -29.03 2.69
N LYS A 92 1.80 -29.49 3.77
CA LYS A 92 1.56 -28.70 5.00
C LYS A 92 2.73 -28.81 5.97
N HIS A 93 3.52 -29.87 5.89
CA HIS A 93 4.71 -30.13 6.70
C HIS A 93 5.83 -30.69 5.83
N CYS A 94 7.08 -30.40 6.17
CA CYS A 94 8.25 -30.92 5.48
C CYS A 94 8.37 -32.43 5.72
N CYS A 95 8.58 -33.20 4.65
CA CYS A 95 8.79 -34.64 4.77
C CYS A 95 10.11 -34.99 5.49
N GLN A 96 11.15 -34.16 5.40
CA GLN A 96 12.42 -34.40 6.10
C GLN A 96 12.36 -33.97 7.57
N CYS A 97 12.31 -32.65 7.82
CA CYS A 97 12.46 -32.09 9.17
C CYS A 97 11.14 -31.97 9.95
N GLY A 98 9.98 -32.15 9.31
CA GLY A 98 8.67 -32.04 9.96
C GLY A 98 8.18 -30.60 10.18
N THR A 99 8.97 -29.56 9.86
CA THR A 99 8.53 -28.16 10.00
C THR A 99 7.27 -27.89 9.19
N ARG A 100 6.33 -27.15 9.77
CA ARG A 100 5.12 -26.68 9.07
C ARG A 100 5.51 -25.81 7.86
N LEU A 101 4.94 -26.10 6.70
CA LEU A 101 5.17 -25.40 5.44
C LEU A 101 3.96 -24.61 4.97
N ALA A 102 2.81 -24.74 5.62
CA ALA A 102 1.65 -23.90 5.29
C ALA A 102 2.05 -22.42 5.49
N ALA A 103 2.06 -21.67 4.39
CA ALA A 103 2.30 -20.23 4.44
C ALA A 103 1.06 -19.59 5.08
N GLU A 104 1.29 -18.75 6.07
CA GLU A 104 0.22 -18.10 6.83
C GLU A 104 -0.23 -16.81 6.13
N GLU A 105 0.67 -16.20 5.36
CA GLU A 105 0.45 -14.91 4.69
C GLU A 105 1.11 -14.90 3.30
N TYR A 106 0.55 -14.12 2.36
CA TYR A 106 1.23 -13.77 1.12
C TYR A 106 2.24 -12.65 1.38
N ALA A 107 3.36 -12.63 0.65
CA ALA A 107 4.34 -11.55 0.68
C ALA A 107 3.85 -10.27 -0.04
N GLY A 108 2.59 -9.89 0.18
CA GLY A 108 1.90 -8.75 -0.45
C GLY A 108 1.70 -8.90 -1.97
N GLN A 109 0.67 -8.25 -2.52
CA GLN A 109 0.52 -8.11 -3.97
C GLN A 109 1.08 -6.76 -4.40
N GLU A 110 1.98 -6.75 -5.39
CA GLU A 110 2.53 -5.51 -5.92
C GLU A 110 1.43 -4.67 -6.58
N THR A 111 1.52 -3.36 -6.42
CA THR A 111 0.58 -2.40 -7.02
C THR A 111 1.35 -1.38 -7.86
N GLU A 112 0.65 -0.63 -8.71
CA GLU A 112 1.23 0.47 -9.50
C GLU A 112 1.53 1.73 -8.67
N PHE A 113 1.16 1.74 -7.38
CA PHE A 113 1.31 2.92 -6.54
C PHE A 113 2.74 3.05 -6.02
N ALA A 114 3.42 4.15 -6.34
CA ALA A 114 4.76 4.45 -5.86
C ALA A 114 4.80 4.86 -4.37
N CYS A 115 5.92 4.58 -3.71
CA CYS A 115 6.15 4.98 -2.33
C CYS A 115 6.53 6.48 -2.27
N PRO A 116 5.77 7.32 -1.53
CA PRO A 116 6.06 8.75 -1.44
C PRO A 116 7.32 9.10 -0.63
N VAL A 117 7.95 8.09 -0.01
CA VAL A 117 9.19 8.24 0.79
C VAL A 117 10.40 7.69 0.05
N CYS A 118 10.26 6.51 -0.56
CA CYS A 118 11.35 5.82 -1.27
C CYS A 118 11.50 6.29 -2.73
N GLY A 119 10.45 6.88 -3.32
CA GLY A 119 10.43 7.34 -4.71
C GLY A 119 9.76 6.35 -5.66
N ASP A 120 9.76 6.72 -6.95
CA ASP A 120 8.98 6.07 -8.00
C ASP A 120 9.44 4.64 -8.33
N GLU A 121 10.70 4.31 -8.02
CA GLU A 121 11.27 2.97 -8.23
C GLU A 121 10.73 1.92 -7.22
N THR A 122 10.05 2.36 -6.15
CA THR A 122 9.56 1.46 -5.10
C THR A 122 8.04 1.46 -5.06
N HIS A 123 7.46 0.34 -5.49
CA HIS A 123 6.01 0.14 -5.49
C HIS A 123 5.49 -0.37 -4.14
N LEU A 124 4.30 0.10 -3.77
CA LEU A 124 3.60 -0.35 -2.58
C LEU A 124 2.99 -1.73 -2.80
N ALA A 125 3.00 -2.55 -1.76
CA ALA A 125 2.40 -3.88 -1.74
C ALA A 125 1.06 -3.86 -0.99
N SER A 126 0.00 -4.33 -1.63
CA SER A 126 -1.31 -4.52 -1.02
C SER A 126 -1.29 -5.69 -0.05
N ARG A 127 -1.79 -5.44 1.17
CA ARG A 127 -1.89 -6.42 2.26
C ARG A 127 -3.20 -6.27 3.03
N PRO A 128 -3.86 -7.36 3.43
CA PRO A 128 -4.98 -7.29 4.35
C PRO A 128 -4.50 -7.10 5.80
N LEU A 129 -5.10 -6.14 6.51
CA LEU A 129 -4.84 -5.84 7.91
C LEU A 129 -5.98 -6.35 8.81
N GLY A 130 -5.62 -7.19 9.79
CA GLY A 130 -6.56 -7.73 10.78
C GLY A 130 -7.47 -8.85 10.23
N GLN A 131 -8.39 -9.34 11.06
CA GLN A 131 -9.27 -10.47 10.69
C GLN A 131 -10.34 -10.11 9.66
N GLU A 132 -10.76 -8.84 9.62
CA GLU A 132 -11.73 -8.32 8.64
C GLU A 132 -11.09 -7.87 7.32
N LYS A 133 -9.77 -8.08 7.15
CA LYS A 133 -9.03 -7.86 5.90
C LYS A 133 -9.20 -6.45 5.31
N VAL A 134 -9.03 -5.41 6.13
CA VAL A 134 -8.93 -4.04 5.61
C VAL A 134 -7.67 -3.96 4.76
N ASN A 135 -7.80 -3.71 3.45
CA ASN A 135 -6.64 -3.63 2.57
C ASN A 135 -5.87 -2.34 2.82
N ILE A 136 -4.56 -2.49 3.02
CA ILE A 136 -3.58 -1.41 3.16
C ILE A 136 -2.54 -1.56 2.07
N LEU A 137 -1.88 -0.47 1.68
CA LEU A 137 -0.67 -0.55 0.86
C LEU A 137 0.53 -0.29 1.76
N GLU A 138 1.50 -1.20 1.75
CA GLU A 138 2.71 -1.14 2.57
C GLU A 138 3.94 -1.01 1.66
N CYS A 139 4.87 -0.11 2.00
CA CYS A 139 6.16 -0.06 1.34
C CYS A 139 7.08 -1.19 1.84
N PRO A 140 7.61 -2.04 0.96
CA PRO A 140 8.49 -3.15 1.36
C PRO A 140 9.86 -2.71 1.87
N LEU A 141 10.25 -1.44 1.67
CA LEU A 141 11.55 -0.90 2.10
C LEU A 141 11.43 -0.08 3.38
N CYS A 142 10.59 0.96 3.41
CA CYS A 142 10.50 1.87 4.56
C CYS A 142 9.42 1.47 5.58
N ALA A 143 8.61 0.45 5.31
CA ALA A 143 7.48 0.02 6.14
C ALA A 143 6.40 1.10 6.37
N GLY A 144 6.37 2.13 5.51
CA GLY A 144 5.30 3.13 5.50
C GLY A 144 4.01 2.57 4.91
N LEU A 145 2.88 3.09 5.38
CA LEU A 145 1.54 2.59 5.07
C LEU A 145 0.68 3.67 4.41
N TRP A 146 -0.04 3.28 3.37
CA TRP A 146 -1.10 4.07 2.76
C TRP A 146 -2.46 3.44 3.06
N LEU A 147 -3.38 4.26 3.58
CA LEU A 147 -4.77 3.88 3.81
C LEU A 147 -5.72 4.89 3.17
N GLY A 148 -6.76 4.41 2.51
CA GLY A 148 -7.89 5.25 2.11
C GLY A 148 -8.62 5.83 3.33
N HIS A 149 -9.32 6.95 3.15
CA HIS A 149 -10.04 7.61 4.24
C HIS A 149 -11.05 6.68 4.91
N GLU A 150 -11.83 5.95 4.11
CA GLU A 150 -12.84 5.02 4.59
C GLU A 150 -12.19 3.85 5.35
N ALA A 151 -11.07 3.33 4.84
CA ALA A 151 -10.33 2.25 5.49
C ALA A 151 -9.76 2.67 6.85
N PHE A 152 -9.25 3.91 6.94
CA PHE A 152 -8.77 4.45 8.21
C PHE A 152 -9.91 4.73 9.20
N ASP A 153 -11.03 5.27 8.72
CA ASP A 153 -12.22 5.51 9.55
C ASP A 153 -12.78 4.20 10.13
N GLN A 154 -12.90 3.15 9.30
CA GLN A 154 -13.31 1.81 9.75
C GLN A 154 -12.37 1.26 10.82
N LEU A 155 -11.06 1.44 10.64
CA LEU A 155 -10.06 0.99 11.59
C LEU A 155 -10.17 1.73 12.93
N ARG A 156 -10.37 3.06 12.90
CA ARG A 156 -10.60 3.89 14.10
C ARG A 156 -11.86 3.47 14.83
N ASP A 157 -12.96 3.31 14.12
CA ASP A 157 -14.26 2.98 14.71
C ASP A 157 -14.27 1.57 15.30
N ARG A 158 -13.53 0.63 14.70
CA ARG A 158 -13.29 -0.69 15.29
C ARG A 158 -12.54 -0.58 16.61
N VAL A 159 -11.44 0.15 16.65
CA VAL A 159 -10.64 0.32 17.88
C VAL A 159 -11.47 0.99 18.99
N LYS A 160 -12.29 1.98 18.66
CA LYS A 160 -13.23 2.60 19.60
C LYS A 160 -14.29 1.62 20.12
N ARG A 161 -14.86 0.78 19.24
CA ARG A 161 -15.88 -0.23 19.62
C ARG A 161 -15.31 -1.37 20.46
N GLN A 162 -14.07 -1.78 20.22
CA GLN A 162 -13.44 -2.86 20.98
C GLN A 162 -13.25 -2.50 22.45
N GLY A 163 -13.03 -1.20 22.76
CA GLY A 163 -12.80 -0.73 24.12
C GLY A 163 -11.58 -1.38 24.77
N VAL A 164 -11.13 -0.84 25.89
CA VAL A 164 -10.12 -1.54 26.71
C VAL A 164 -10.85 -2.61 27.52
N ARG A 165 -10.67 -3.88 27.18
CA ARG A 165 -10.91 -4.96 28.15
C ARG A 165 -9.85 -4.83 29.24
N PRO A 166 -10.22 -4.70 30.53
CA PRO A 166 -9.24 -4.68 31.61
C PRO A 166 -8.41 -5.98 31.56
N GLY A 167 -7.12 -5.87 31.23
CA GLY A 167 -6.16 -6.99 31.29
C GLY A 167 -5.61 -7.54 29.97
N GLU A 168 -6.08 -7.10 28.78
CA GLU A 168 -5.72 -7.78 27.52
C GLU A 168 -4.82 -6.98 26.54
N ALA A 169 -4.43 -5.74 26.88
CA ALA A 169 -3.61 -4.89 26.00
C ALA A 169 -2.14 -4.89 26.41
N THR A 170 -1.40 -5.98 26.17
CA THR A 170 0.07 -5.91 26.08
C THR A 170 0.45 -5.46 24.68
N VAL A 171 0.12 -4.22 24.32
CA VAL A 171 0.89 -3.52 23.29
C VAL A 171 2.24 -3.23 23.95
N PRO A 172 3.39 -3.70 23.41
CA PRO A 172 4.69 -3.33 23.94
C PRO A 172 4.72 -1.80 24.02
N GLN A 173 4.80 -1.27 25.24
CA GLN A 173 4.93 0.16 25.43
C GLN A 173 6.33 0.56 25.00
N SER A 174 6.48 0.96 23.74
CA SER A 174 7.57 1.86 23.39
C SER A 174 7.35 3.13 24.22
N LYS A 175 8.36 3.49 25.03
CA LYS A 175 8.41 4.80 25.70
C LYS A 175 8.07 5.88 24.65
N PRO A 176 7.39 6.98 25.02
CA PRO A 176 7.19 8.10 24.10
C PRO A 176 8.56 8.60 23.65
N GLN A 177 9.00 8.12 22.49
CA GLN A 177 10.24 8.55 21.88
C GLN A 177 9.99 9.99 21.44
N PRO A 178 10.98 10.90 21.59
CA PRO A 178 10.87 12.22 20.99
C PRO A 178 10.48 12.05 19.53
N ALA A 179 9.59 12.92 19.02
CA ALA A 179 9.03 12.85 17.68
C ALA A 179 10.12 12.43 16.68
N ARG A 180 10.12 11.15 16.31
CA ARG A 180 11.13 10.60 15.40
C ARG A 180 11.01 11.44 14.14
N GLN A 181 12.13 12.02 13.70
CA GLN A 181 12.12 12.78 12.46
C GLN A 181 11.61 11.85 11.35
N GLN A 182 10.49 12.23 10.74
CA GLN A 182 9.92 11.51 9.61
C GLN A 182 11.00 11.40 8.53
N LYS A 183 11.26 10.18 8.05
CA LYS A 183 12.31 9.90 7.05
C LYS A 183 11.89 10.40 5.67
N GLY A 184 12.88 10.74 4.85
CA GLY A 184 12.66 11.12 3.44
C GLY A 184 12.18 12.58 3.26
N PRO A 185 11.50 12.88 2.14
CA PRO A 185 11.21 14.25 1.75
C PRO A 185 10.19 14.92 2.68
N ARG A 186 10.39 16.23 2.88
CA ARG A 186 9.50 17.08 3.72
C ARG A 186 8.11 17.23 3.12
N TYR A 187 8.01 17.24 1.79
CA TYR A 187 6.75 17.29 1.04
C TYR A 187 6.61 16.00 0.25
N ARG A 188 5.45 15.37 0.37
CA ARG A 188 5.19 14.04 -0.17
C ARG A 188 4.02 14.09 -1.14
N ALA A 189 4.15 13.42 -2.28
CA ALA A 189 3.08 13.25 -3.25
C ALA A 189 2.10 12.17 -2.79
N CYS A 190 0.81 12.34 -3.09
CA CYS A 190 -0.19 11.31 -2.86
C CYS A 190 0.10 10.11 -3.77
N ALA A 191 0.13 8.90 -3.21
CA ALA A 191 0.38 7.67 -3.97
C ALA A 191 -0.66 7.42 -5.08
N HIS A 192 -1.87 7.98 -4.96
CA HIS A 192 -2.95 7.80 -5.93
C HIS A 192 -3.04 8.91 -6.99
N CYS A 193 -2.81 10.18 -6.63
CA CYS A 193 -3.03 11.31 -7.56
C CYS A 193 -1.84 12.22 -7.77
N GLY A 194 -0.70 11.95 -7.14
CA GLY A 194 0.53 12.75 -7.25
C GLY A 194 0.46 14.14 -6.58
N LYS A 195 -0.72 14.64 -6.19
CA LYS A 195 -0.86 15.95 -5.52
C LYS A 195 -0.14 15.94 -4.16
N LEU A 196 0.44 17.08 -3.78
CA LEU A 196 1.09 17.24 -2.49
C LEU A 196 0.12 17.00 -1.32
N MET A 197 0.55 16.17 -0.38
CA MET A 197 -0.19 15.89 0.84
C MET A 197 0.02 16.97 1.90
N GLN A 198 -1.00 17.17 2.72
CA GLN A 198 -0.95 18.09 3.84
C GLN A 198 -0.38 17.38 5.06
N ARG A 199 0.78 17.85 5.53
CA ARG A 199 1.39 17.40 6.76
C ARG A 199 0.70 18.04 7.96
N ARG A 200 0.13 17.22 8.86
CA ARG A 200 -0.61 17.71 10.04
C ARG A 200 -0.38 16.83 11.26
N ALA A 201 -0.34 17.44 12.45
CA ALA A 201 -0.38 16.69 13.70
C ALA A 201 -1.74 16.01 13.87
N TYR A 202 -1.75 14.73 14.23
CA TYR A 202 -2.97 13.94 14.38
C TYR A 202 -3.48 13.96 15.83
N GLY A 203 -4.49 14.77 16.14
CA GLY A 203 -5.05 14.83 17.50
C GLY A 203 -4.12 15.49 18.52
N GLN A 204 -4.69 16.13 19.55
CA GLN A 204 -3.87 16.79 20.56
C GLN A 204 -3.27 15.77 21.54
N GLY A 205 -1.95 15.77 21.69
CA GLY A 205 -1.26 14.90 22.65
C GLY A 205 -0.94 13.49 22.14
N SER A 206 -1.19 13.17 20.86
CA SER A 206 -0.71 11.92 20.25
C SER A 206 0.79 11.94 19.97
N GLY A 207 1.35 13.13 19.68
CA GLY A 207 2.72 13.30 19.20
C GLY A 207 2.96 12.81 17.76
N VAL A 208 1.92 12.39 17.03
CA VAL A 208 2.04 11.82 15.69
C VAL A 208 1.75 12.88 14.62
N ILE A 209 2.55 12.90 13.57
CA ILE A 209 2.36 13.73 12.37
C ILE A 209 1.96 12.77 11.24
N ILE A 210 0.98 13.15 10.42
CA ILE A 210 0.55 12.36 9.27
C ILE A 210 0.54 13.23 8.01
N ASP A 211 0.67 12.60 6.84
CA ASP A 211 0.52 13.27 5.56
C ASP A 211 -0.81 12.86 4.92
N THR A 212 -1.71 13.82 4.69
CA THR A 212 -3.07 13.56 4.23
C THR A 212 -3.30 14.11 2.83
N CYS A 213 -3.75 13.26 1.91
CA CYS A 213 -4.39 13.70 0.68
C CYS A 213 -5.86 13.98 0.95
N ARG A 214 -6.38 15.12 0.50
CA ARG A 214 -7.79 15.49 0.70
C ARG A 214 -8.76 14.45 0.16
N ASP A 215 -8.47 13.89 -1.01
CA ASP A 215 -9.44 13.11 -1.78
C ASP A 215 -9.27 11.59 -1.61
N HIS A 216 -8.03 11.10 -1.42
CA HIS A 216 -7.74 9.66 -1.55
C HIS A 216 -7.41 8.94 -0.25
N GLY A 217 -6.69 9.57 0.68
CA GLY A 217 -6.24 8.87 1.87
C GLY A 217 -5.08 9.51 2.61
N ILE A 218 -4.44 8.70 3.43
CA ILE A 218 -3.48 9.11 4.45
C ILE A 218 -2.26 8.21 4.36
N TRP A 219 -1.09 8.84 4.39
CA TRP A 219 0.19 8.17 4.57
C TRP A 219 0.62 8.21 6.03
N PHE A 220 1.10 7.06 6.51
CA PHE A 220 1.70 6.85 7.82
C PHE A 220 3.12 6.34 7.62
N ASP A 221 4.11 6.99 8.21
CA ASP A 221 5.44 6.40 8.32
C ASP A 221 5.42 5.16 9.21
N ALA A 222 6.52 4.41 9.18
CA ALA A 222 6.73 3.27 10.06
C ALA A 222 6.36 3.65 11.50
N GLU A 223 5.54 2.80 12.12
CA GLU A 223 5.05 2.94 13.49
C GLU A 223 4.01 4.06 13.75
N GLU A 224 3.68 4.96 12.82
CA GLU A 224 2.73 6.05 13.12
C GLU A 224 1.30 5.56 13.35
N LEU A 225 0.83 4.64 12.51
CA LEU A 225 -0.52 4.07 12.63
C LEU A 225 -0.71 3.36 13.98
N GLN A 226 0.24 2.52 14.41
CA GLN A 226 0.16 1.82 15.69
C GLN A 226 0.14 2.79 16.89
N HIS A 227 0.91 3.89 16.83
CA HIS A 227 0.88 4.92 17.87
C HIS A 227 -0.49 5.62 17.93
N ILE A 228 -1.08 5.93 16.78
CA ILE A 228 -2.43 6.51 16.69
C ILE A 228 -3.49 5.57 17.29
N LEU A 229 -3.49 4.29 16.91
CA LEU A 229 -4.46 3.32 17.42
C LEU A 229 -4.30 3.11 18.94
N ALA A 230 -3.07 3.03 19.44
CA ALA A 230 -2.78 2.92 20.87
C ALA A 230 -3.24 4.17 21.64
N TRP A 231 -3.10 5.36 21.05
CA TRP A 231 -3.58 6.61 21.65
C TRP A 231 -5.10 6.70 21.68
N ILE A 232 -5.79 6.25 20.62
CA ILE A 232 -7.26 6.17 20.57
C ILE A 232 -7.77 5.21 21.66
N LEU A 233 -7.14 4.05 21.86
CA LEU A 233 -7.49 3.11 22.92
C LEU A 233 -7.40 3.73 24.33
N LYS A 234 -6.48 4.67 24.53
CA LYS A 234 -6.33 5.43 25.79
C LYS A 234 -7.34 6.58 25.94
N GLY A 235 -8.32 6.71 25.04
CA GLY A 235 -9.35 7.74 25.08
C GLY A 235 -9.01 9.01 24.30
N GLY A 236 -7.98 8.98 23.46
CA GLY A 236 -7.61 10.09 22.58
C GLY A 236 -8.72 10.47 21.60
N GLN A 237 -9.01 11.78 21.49
CA GLN A 237 -10.05 12.32 20.61
C GLN A 237 -9.45 13.21 19.52
N GLU A 238 -9.74 12.91 18.26
CA GLU A 238 -9.37 13.76 17.14
C GLU A 238 -10.17 15.06 17.18
N LYS A 239 -9.51 16.22 17.06
CA LYS A 239 -10.17 17.54 17.16
C LYS A 239 -10.79 18.03 15.84
N LYS A 240 -10.39 17.48 14.68
CA LYS A 240 -10.89 17.88 13.35
C LYS A 240 -10.91 16.70 12.37
N PRO A 241 -12.04 16.38 11.71
CA PRO A 241 -12.10 15.28 10.74
C PRO A 241 -11.11 15.46 9.56
N LEU A 242 -10.69 14.33 8.98
CA LEU A 242 -9.66 14.24 7.94
C LEU A 242 -10.08 14.79 6.57
N GLY A 243 -11.35 15.15 6.37
CA GLY A 243 -11.85 15.73 5.13
C GLY A 243 -13.23 16.39 5.29
N ARG A 244 -13.47 17.42 4.47
CA ARG A 244 -14.61 18.37 4.42
C ARG A 244 -14.55 19.49 5.46
N GLN A 245 -13.65 20.45 5.23
CA GLN A 245 -13.93 21.83 5.66
C GLN A 245 -15.14 22.31 4.84
N GLN A 246 -16.22 22.66 5.53
CA GLN A 246 -17.31 23.43 4.94
C GLN A 246 -16.72 24.68 4.28
N GLU A 247 -17.14 24.96 3.06
CA GLU A 247 -16.87 26.22 2.38
C GLU A 247 -17.24 27.36 3.33
N SER A 248 -16.24 28.13 3.75
CA SER A 248 -16.49 29.42 4.38
C SER A 248 -17.00 30.33 3.28
N PRO A 249 -18.10 31.09 3.46
CA PRO A 249 -18.51 32.07 2.46
C PRO A 249 -17.35 33.03 2.23
N HIS A 250 -16.96 33.15 0.97
CA HIS A 250 -15.95 34.09 0.51
C HIS A 250 -16.45 35.51 0.77
N VAL A 251 -16.16 36.08 1.94
CA VAL A 251 -16.28 37.53 2.16
C VAL A 251 -15.13 38.18 1.41
N SER A 252 -15.40 38.62 0.18
CA SER A 252 -14.55 39.52 -0.57
C SER A 252 -14.34 40.80 0.24
N LYS A 253 -13.18 40.94 0.86
CA LYS A 253 -12.70 42.25 1.29
C LYS A 253 -12.17 42.95 0.04
N GLU A 254 -13.02 43.72 -0.62
CA GLU A 254 -12.54 44.74 -1.54
C GLU A 254 -11.66 45.74 -0.77
N PRO A 255 -10.49 46.14 -1.30
CA PRO A 255 -9.73 47.23 -0.72
C PRO A 255 -10.46 48.54 -1.03
N ILE A 256 -10.91 49.22 0.04
CA ILE A 256 -11.45 50.58 -0.02
C ILE A 256 -10.31 51.52 -0.46
N PHE A 257 -10.27 51.87 -1.75
CA PHE A 257 -9.48 52.97 -2.26
C PHE A 257 -10.30 54.26 -2.09
N GLY A 258 -10.01 55.04 -1.06
CA GLY A 258 -10.62 56.36 -0.87
C GLY A 258 -10.13 57.35 -1.94
N PRO A 259 -10.97 58.29 -2.42
CA PRO A 259 -10.58 59.23 -3.46
C PRO A 259 -9.66 60.31 -2.90
N ARG A 260 -8.47 60.46 -3.49
CA ARG A 260 -7.63 61.65 -3.33
C ARG A 260 -7.92 62.61 -4.48
N MET A 261 -8.55 63.74 -4.16
CA MET A 261 -8.62 64.92 -5.02
C MET A 261 -7.22 65.53 -5.17
N GLY A 262 -6.88 65.97 -6.39
CA GLY A 262 -5.63 66.63 -6.74
C GLY A 262 -5.56 68.10 -6.30
N PRO A 263 -4.52 68.80 -6.74
CA PRO A 263 -4.78 69.94 -7.61
C PRO A 263 -3.94 69.86 -8.90
N GLY A 264 -4.51 70.39 -9.99
CA GLY A 264 -3.91 70.35 -11.32
C GLY A 264 -2.85 71.42 -11.56
N ASP A 265 -2.21 71.35 -12.72
CA ASP A 265 -2.08 72.46 -13.66
C ASP A 265 -1.61 71.93 -15.03
N SER A 266 -1.98 72.73 -16.02
CA SER A 266 -1.84 72.77 -17.48
C SER A 266 -0.53 72.34 -18.15
N THR A 267 -0.68 71.87 -19.42
CA THR A 267 -0.05 72.36 -20.69
C THR A 267 -0.15 71.24 -21.74
N ILE A 268 -1.06 71.35 -22.72
CA ILE A 268 -0.83 71.81 -24.11
C ILE A 268 0.37 71.15 -24.80
N GLY A 269 0.07 70.33 -25.81
CA GLY A 269 0.94 70.03 -26.94
C GLY A 269 0.58 68.71 -27.63
N ASP A 270 -0.27 68.71 -28.66
CA ASP A 270 0.08 68.79 -30.09
C ASP A 270 0.91 67.59 -30.63
N GLY A 271 0.31 66.78 -31.51
CA GLY A 271 1.00 65.62 -32.09
C GLY A 271 0.08 64.65 -32.82
N SER A 272 -0.26 65.03 -34.06
CA SER A 272 -1.09 64.34 -35.04
C SER A 272 -0.79 62.87 -35.33
N CYS A 273 -1.87 62.20 -35.74
CA CYS A 273 -1.92 61.04 -36.63
C CYS A 273 -0.86 61.07 -37.74
N PHE A 274 -0.23 59.92 -38.00
CA PHE A 274 0.07 59.52 -39.38
C PHE A 274 -0.14 58.02 -39.57
N ASP A 275 -0.84 57.77 -40.65
CA ASP A 275 -1.31 56.52 -41.24
C ASP A 275 -0.20 55.88 -42.10
N PHE A 276 -0.53 54.74 -42.72
CA PHE A 276 0.23 53.80 -43.59
C PHE A 276 0.48 52.47 -42.86
N GLY A 277 -0.13 51.33 -43.19
CA GLY A 277 -0.82 50.92 -44.41
C GLY A 277 -0.08 49.75 -45.05
N PHE A 278 -0.84 48.69 -45.38
CA PHE A 278 -0.56 47.56 -46.29
C PHE A 278 -0.02 46.21 -45.74
N SER A 279 -0.99 45.31 -45.51
CA SER A 279 -1.19 44.01 -46.19
C SER A 279 -0.33 42.77 -45.87
N ASP A 280 -1.00 41.86 -45.14
CA ASP A 280 -1.06 40.37 -45.18
C ASP A 280 -0.89 39.72 -46.59
N PRO A 281 -0.80 38.37 -46.80
CA PRO A 281 -1.02 37.26 -45.85
C PRO A 281 -0.11 35.99 -46.02
N ASP A 282 -0.04 35.13 -44.99
CA ASP A 282 -0.09 33.67 -45.21
C ASP A 282 -0.35 32.90 -43.90
N ARG A 283 -1.63 32.72 -43.62
CA ARG A 283 -2.19 31.67 -42.77
C ARG A 283 -3.62 31.40 -43.26
N PRO A 284 -4.03 30.14 -43.34
CA PRO A 284 -5.42 29.85 -43.02
C PRO A 284 -5.54 28.75 -41.98
N ASP A 285 -6.48 29.01 -41.08
CA ASP A 285 -6.99 28.12 -40.06
C ASP A 285 -8.50 27.91 -40.35
N LEU A 286 -9.02 26.77 -39.89
CA LEU A 286 -10.41 26.45 -39.54
C LEU A 286 -11.37 25.82 -40.59
N LEU A 287 -11.74 24.58 -40.27
CA LEU A 287 -13.12 24.03 -40.11
C LEU A 287 -14.21 24.43 -41.13
N THR A 288 -14.75 23.45 -41.88
CA THR A 288 -16.15 22.94 -41.82
C THR A 288 -16.47 21.99 -43.00
N ALA A 289 -16.81 20.72 -42.72
CA ALA A 289 -17.70 19.81 -43.51
C ALA A 289 -17.77 18.45 -42.77
N LEU A 290 -18.74 18.17 -41.88
CA LEU A 290 -20.06 17.54 -42.10
C LEU A 290 -20.09 16.26 -42.97
N VAL A 291 -20.30 15.12 -42.28
CA VAL A 291 -21.22 13.98 -42.54
C VAL A 291 -20.94 13.02 -43.73
N GLY A 292 -20.80 11.71 -43.42
CA GLY A 292 -20.87 10.59 -44.38
C GLY A 292 -20.64 9.20 -43.74
N GLU A 293 -21.73 8.43 -43.58
CA GLU A 293 -21.96 7.09 -43.01
C GLU A 293 -21.34 5.89 -43.80
N VAL A 294 -20.86 4.78 -43.19
CA VAL A 294 -21.48 3.46 -42.78
C VAL A 294 -21.69 2.39 -43.88
N ALA A 295 -21.32 1.12 -43.54
CA ALA A 295 -21.63 -0.22 -44.12
C ALA A 295 -20.85 -0.63 -45.40
N GLU A 296 -20.27 -1.84 -45.57
CA GLU A 296 -20.69 -3.24 -45.30
C GLU A 296 -19.47 -4.12 -44.87
N GLY A 297 -19.57 -5.29 -44.21
CA GLY A 297 -20.72 -6.14 -43.95
C GLY A 297 -20.45 -7.19 -42.86
N LEU A 298 -21.48 -7.40 -42.05
CA LEU A 298 -21.73 -8.57 -41.21
C LEU A 298 -22.61 -9.51 -42.03
N PHE A 299 -22.27 -10.79 -42.21
CA PHE A 299 -23.23 -11.92 -42.15
C PHE A 299 -22.54 -13.29 -42.35
N GLY A 300 -22.80 -14.21 -41.43
CA GLY A 300 -22.34 -15.61 -41.45
C GLY A 300 -22.19 -16.18 -40.03
N LEU A 301 -23.13 -15.96 -39.11
CA LEU A 301 -24.24 -16.87 -38.77
C LEU A 301 -23.84 -18.27 -38.27
N PHE A 302 -24.11 -18.47 -36.98
CA PHE A 302 -24.59 -19.70 -36.32
C PHE A 302 -24.93 -20.89 -37.24
N LYS A 303 -24.19 -22.00 -37.10
CA LYS A 303 -24.71 -23.38 -37.11
C LYS A 303 -23.58 -24.39 -36.80
N ARG A 304 -23.51 -24.85 -35.55
CA ARG A 304 -23.37 -26.25 -35.08
C ARG A 304 -22.84 -26.30 -33.66
#